data_AF-A0A8E0S540-F1
#
_entry.id   AF-A0A8E0S540-F1
#
_cell.length_a   1.000
_cell.length_b   1.000
_cell.length_c   1.000
_cell.angle_alpha   90.00
_cell.angle_beta   90.00
_cell.angle_gamma   90.00
#
_symmetry.space_group_name_H-M   'P 1'
#
loop_
_entity.id
_entity.type
_entity.pdbx_description
1 polymer ?
#
loop_
_entity_poly.entity_id
_entity_poly.type
_entity_poly.pdbx_seq_one_letter_code
_entity_poly.pdbx_strand_id
1 'polypeptide(L)'
;MTNYRYSVLLDCPIVSKNRRLYTVWLLMHLFFIYYTTNLALTSVCTPVLFLEWFILPRDCSSVYEDFGRSWTFVAALYGLTTSIVFIGLLLYECVRFVKSFQEICIPFTHGPRAIRLV
;
A
#
# COMPACT_ATOMS: atom_id res chain seq x y z
N MET A 1 22.53 5.82 -18.66
CA MET A 1 21.21 5.42 -19.20
C MET A 1 20.16 5.64 -18.13
N THR A 2 19.27 6.62 -18.31
CA THR A 2 18.16 6.90 -17.40
C THR A 2 17.10 5.81 -17.56
N ASN A 3 16.99 4.94 -16.56
CA ASN A 3 16.05 3.81 -16.54
C ASN A 3 14.64 4.34 -16.20
N TYR A 4 13.81 4.60 -17.22
CA TYR A 4 12.42 5.06 -17.07
C TYR A 4 11.49 3.84 -16.99
N ARG A 5 10.51 3.87 -16.08
CA ARG A 5 9.47 2.82 -15.95
C ARG A 5 8.10 3.44 -16.10
N TYR A 6 7.22 2.81 -16.87
CA TYR A 6 5.83 3.24 -17.02
C TYR A 6 4.97 2.53 -15.98
N SER A 7 4.12 3.28 -15.28
CA SER A 7 3.07 2.68 -14.44
C SER A 7 1.74 2.83 -15.15
N VAL A 8 1.10 1.70 -15.48
CA VAL A 8 -0.25 1.66 -16.08
C VAL A 8 -1.30 2.27 -15.12
N LEU A 9 -1.05 2.21 -13.81
CA LEU A 9 -1.98 2.74 -12.80
C LEU A 9 -2.08 4.27 -12.76
N LEU A 10 -1.03 4.97 -13.21
CA LEU A 10 -0.93 6.43 -13.14
C LEU A 10 -0.83 7.09 -14.52
N ASP A 11 -0.78 6.27 -15.59
CA ASP A 11 -0.48 6.67 -16.96
C ASP A 11 0.71 7.64 -17.08
N CYS A 12 1.69 7.51 -16.16
CA CYS A 12 2.83 8.41 -16.05
C CYS A 12 4.16 7.63 -15.96
N PRO A 13 5.26 8.17 -16.51
CA PRO A 13 6.60 7.60 -16.32
C PRO A 13 7.14 7.91 -14.92
N ILE A 14 7.54 6.87 -14.19
CA ILE A 14 8.21 6.97 -12.89
C ILE A 14 9.69 7.29 -13.13
N VAL A 15 10.03 8.57 -12.97
CA VAL A 15 11.40 9.10 -13.00
C VAL A 15 11.93 9.23 -11.56
N SER A 16 13.25 9.18 -11.36
CA SER A 16 13.89 9.33 -10.04
C SER A 16 13.43 10.55 -9.25
N LYS A 17 13.17 11.68 -9.93
CA LYS A 17 12.66 12.93 -9.34
C LYS A 17 11.25 12.77 -8.76
N ASN A 18 10.40 12.00 -9.42
CA ASN A 18 8.98 11.84 -9.06
C ASN A 18 8.71 10.56 -8.24
N ARG A 19 9.73 9.70 -8.05
CA ARG A 19 9.61 8.42 -7.33
C ARG A 19 9.11 8.59 -5.89
N ARG A 20 9.55 9.64 -5.18
CA ARG A 20 9.09 9.92 -3.81
C ARG A 20 7.59 10.26 -3.79
N LEU A 21 7.16 11.13 -4.70
CA LEU A 21 5.75 11.51 -4.81
C LEU A 21 4.86 10.31 -5.16
N TYR A 22 5.31 9.46 -6.10
CA TYR A 22 4.64 8.21 -6.44
C TYR A 22 4.48 7.28 -5.23
N THR A 23 5.53 7.13 -4.42
CA THR A 23 5.49 6.29 -3.21
C THR A 23 4.54 6.85 -2.15
N VAL A 24 4.56 8.17 -1.94
CA VAL A 24 3.62 8.84 -1.01
C VAL A 24 2.18 8.69 -1.49
N TRP A 25 1.93 8.84 -2.79
CA TRP A 25 0.60 8.63 -3.37
C TRP A 25 0.11 7.18 -3.16
N LEU A 26 0.96 6.19 -3.41
CA LEU A 26 0.64 4.77 -3.14
C LEU A 26 0.29 4.53 -1.66
N LEU A 27 1.05 5.12 -0.73
CA LEU A 27 0.77 5.02 0.71
C LEU A 27 -0.56 5.66 1.07
N MET A 28 -0.82 6.89 0.63
CA MET A 28 -2.06 7.60 0.91
C MET A 28 -3.27 6.83 0.35
N HIS A 29 -3.13 6.27 -0.85
CA HIS A 29 -4.19 5.49 -1.47
C HIS A 29 -4.46 4.18 -0.70
N LEU A 30 -3.42 3.51 -0.22
CA LEU A 30 -3.56 2.32 0.63
C LEU A 30 -4.33 2.63 1.91
N PHE A 31 -3.96 3.70 2.62
CA PHE A 31 -4.66 4.13 3.84
C PHE A 31 -6.12 4.47 3.56
N PHE A 32 -6.39 5.16 2.45
CA PHE A 32 -7.74 5.52 2.05
C PHE A 32 -8.62 4.29 1.79
N ILE A 33 -8.12 3.29 1.06
CA ILE A 33 -8.84 2.04 0.81
C ILE A 33 -9.09 1.29 2.12
N TYR A 34 -8.08 1.16 2.97
CA TYR A 34 -8.21 0.44 4.23
C TYR A 34 -9.22 1.11 5.17
N TYR A 35 -9.17 2.43 5.30
CA TYR A 35 -10.11 3.18 6.13
C TYR A 35 -11.54 3.08 5.58
N THR A 36 -11.72 3.22 4.27
CA THR A 36 -13.04 3.15 3.63
C THR A 36 -13.66 1.76 3.75
N THR A 37 -12.88 0.70 3.53
CA THR A 37 -13.37 -0.70 3.65
C THR A 37 -13.69 -1.06 5.09
N ASN A 38 -12.88 -0.62 6.05
CA ASN A 38 -13.15 -0.78 7.48
C ASN A 38 -14.45 -0.07 7.87
N LEU A 39 -14.62 1.20 7.47
CA LEU A 39 -15.86 1.94 7.72
C LEU A 39 -17.08 1.26 7.09
N ALA A 40 -16.95 0.73 5.87
CA ALA A 40 -18.03 0.01 5.20
C ALA A 40 -18.41 -1.28 5.95
N LEU A 41 -17.44 -2.13 6.32
CA LEU A 41 -17.68 -3.37 7.06
C LEU A 41 -18.33 -3.13 8.42
N THR A 42 -17.91 -2.08 9.12
CA THR A 42 -18.39 -1.73 10.46
C THR A 42 -19.79 -1.11 10.46
N SER A 43 -20.22 -0.54 9.32
CA SER A 43 -21.60 -0.05 9.13
C SER A 43 -22.61 -1.16 8.82
N VAL A 44 -22.13 -2.31 8.32
CA VAL A 44 -22.98 -3.38 7.76
C VAL A 44 -23.10 -4.59 8.69
N CYS A 45 -22.02 -4.97 9.38
CA CYS A 45 -22.06 -6.01 10.40
C CYS A 45 -22.36 -5.43 11.79
N THR A 46 -22.85 -6.23 12.73
CA THR A 46 -23.10 -5.74 14.10
C THR A 46 -21.78 -5.30 14.72
N PRO A 47 -21.62 -4.02 15.12
CA PRO A 47 -20.34 -3.53 15.59
C PRO A 47 -20.04 -4.12 16.96
N VAL A 48 -18.86 -4.70 17.10
CA VAL A 48 -18.33 -5.05 18.42
C VAL A 48 -17.05 -4.29 18.64
N LEU A 49 -17.05 -3.42 19.65
CA LEU A 49 -15.88 -2.67 20.10
C LEU A 49 -14.88 -3.66 20.69
N PHE A 50 -13.76 -3.85 20.01
CA PHE A 50 -12.60 -4.53 20.53
C PHE A 50 -11.57 -3.45 20.90
N LEU A 51 -11.17 -3.37 22.18
CA LEU A 51 -10.20 -2.39 22.69
C LEU A 51 -10.58 -0.90 22.51
N GLU A 52 -11.88 -0.55 22.46
CA GLU A 52 -12.42 0.82 22.32
C GLU A 52 -11.97 1.64 21.08
N TRP A 53 -11.00 1.14 20.30
CA TRP A 53 -10.43 1.78 19.12
C TRP A 53 -10.56 0.94 17.84
N PHE A 54 -10.88 -0.35 17.94
CA PHE A 54 -10.95 -1.26 16.80
C PHE A 54 -12.31 -1.94 16.72
N ILE A 55 -13.07 -1.68 15.65
CA ILE A 55 -14.38 -2.31 15.46
C ILE A 55 -14.16 -3.63 14.73
N LEU A 56 -14.52 -4.74 15.38
CA LEU A 56 -14.42 -6.09 14.81
C LEU A 56 -15.83 -6.64 14.55
N PRO A 57 -16.14 -7.10 13.31
CA PRO A 57 -17.44 -7.68 13.02
C PRO A 57 -17.53 -9.07 13.66
N ARG A 58 -18.44 -9.23 14.62
CA ARG A 58 -18.66 -10.50 15.35
C ARG A 58 -19.73 -11.36 14.69
N ASP A 59 -20.80 -10.73 14.20
CA ASP A 59 -21.91 -11.38 13.52
C ASP A 59 -22.30 -10.59 12.25
N CYS A 60 -22.26 -11.26 11.09
CA CYS A 60 -22.70 -10.72 9.80
C CYS A 60 -23.92 -11.49 9.25
N SER A 61 -24.69 -12.16 10.12
CA SER A 61 -25.84 -12.99 9.72
C SER A 61 -26.97 -12.19 9.05
N SER A 62 -27.13 -10.92 9.40
CA SER A 62 -28.17 -10.02 8.84
C SER A 62 -27.74 -9.28 7.57
N VAL A 63 -26.50 -9.49 7.10
CA VAL A 63 -25.96 -8.78 5.92
C VAL A 63 -26.72 -9.14 4.63
N TYR A 64 -27.28 -10.35 4.58
CA TYR A 64 -28.05 -10.85 3.44
C TYR A 64 -29.56 -10.61 3.54
N GLU A 65 -30.03 -9.94 4.60
CA GLU A 65 -31.45 -9.60 4.76
C GLU A 65 -31.85 -8.43 3.86
N ASP A 66 -30.94 -7.48 3.63
CA ASP A 66 -31.15 -6.32 2.76
C ASP A 66 -30.14 -6.29 1.61
N PHE A 67 -30.62 -6.10 0.39
CA PHE A 67 -29.77 -5.98 -0.80
C PHE A 67 -28.72 -4.86 -0.66
N GLY A 68 -29.09 -3.72 -0.05
CA GLY A 68 -28.18 -2.60 0.19
C GLY A 68 -27.00 -2.97 1.10
N ARG A 69 -27.25 -3.77 2.14
CA ARG A 69 -26.21 -4.27 3.06
C ARG A 69 -25.33 -5.32 2.41
N SER A 70 -25.92 -6.21 1.62
CA SER A 70 -25.17 -7.22 0.86
C SER A 70 -24.21 -6.58 -0.15
N TRP A 71 -24.69 -5.57 -0.89
CA TRP A 71 -23.89 -4.88 -1.89
C TRP A 71 -22.69 -4.17 -1.28
N THR A 72 -22.88 -3.44 -0.19
CA THR A 72 -21.80 -2.72 0.51
C THR A 72 -20.78 -3.67 1.13
N PHE A 73 -21.21 -4.82 1.67
CA PHE A 73 -20.31 -5.86 2.17
C PHE A 73 -19.41 -6.42 1.06
N VAL A 74 -20.00 -6.80 -0.08
CA VAL A 74 -19.24 -7.32 -1.24
C VAL A 74 -18.30 -6.26 -1.80
N ALA A 75 -18.74 -5.00 -1.91
CA ALA A 75 -17.88 -3.89 -2.33
C ALA A 75 -16.68 -3.68 -1.41
N ALA A 76 -16.87 -3.81 -0.09
CA ALA A 76 -15.78 -3.70 0.88
C ALA A 76 -14.74 -4.83 0.73
N LEU A 77 -15.19 -6.07 0.47
CA LEU A 77 -14.30 -7.20 0.17
C LEU A 77 -13.49 -6.99 -1.11
N TYR A 78 -14.12 -6.46 -2.16
CA TYR A 78 -13.39 -6.08 -3.38
C TYR A 78 -12.37 -4.97 -3.10
N GLY A 79 -12.70 -3.98 -2.28
CA GLY A 79 -11.74 -2.96 -1.84
C GLY A 79 -10.56 -3.52 -1.05
N LEU A 80 -10.78 -4.50 -0.16
CA LEU A 80 -9.68 -5.19 0.53
C LEU A 80 -8.83 -5.99 -0.45
N THR A 81 -9.44 -6.63 -1.44
CA THR A 81 -8.73 -7.38 -2.48
C THR A 81 -7.85 -6.46 -3.32
N THR A 82 -8.34 -5.28 -3.72
CA THR A 82 -7.53 -4.31 -4.48
C THR A 82 -6.38 -3.76 -3.65
N SER A 83 -6.52 -3.63 -2.33
CA SER A 83 -5.43 -3.19 -1.44
C SER A 83 -4.18 -4.09 -1.54
N ILE A 84 -4.33 -5.38 -1.83
CA ILE A 84 -3.23 -6.34 -2.01
C ILE A 84 -2.31 -5.91 -3.16
N VAL A 85 -2.89 -5.39 -4.25
CA VAL A 85 -2.13 -4.89 -5.40
C VAL A 85 -1.27 -3.69 -4.99
N PHE A 86 -1.86 -2.74 -4.24
CA PHE A 86 -1.14 -1.56 -3.75
C PHE A 86 -0.03 -1.92 -2.75
N ILE A 87 -0.28 -2.89 -1.86
CA ILE A 87 0.74 -3.42 -0.94
C ILE A 87 1.90 -4.06 -1.74
N GLY A 88 1.59 -4.86 -2.76
CA GLY A 88 2.61 -5.45 -3.64
C GLY A 88 3.48 -4.41 -4.33
N LEU A 89 2.87 -3.34 -4.86
CA LEU A 89 3.59 -2.22 -5.48
C LEU A 89 4.47 -1.46 -4.46
N LEU A 90 3.96 -1.23 -3.25
CA LEU A 90 4.70 -0.58 -2.18
C LEU A 90 5.89 -1.42 -1.71
N LEU A 91 5.70 -2.73 -1.51
CA LEU A 91 6.76 -3.66 -1.17
C LEU A 91 7.85 -3.67 -2.24
N TYR A 92 7.46 -3.65 -3.52
CA TYR A 92 8.40 -3.60 -4.62
C TYR A 92 9.26 -2.32 -4.61
N GLU A 93 8.64 -1.15 -4.41
CA GLU A 93 9.39 0.12 -4.27
C GLU A 93 10.25 0.15 -2.99
N CYS A 94 9.78 -0.46 -1.89
CA CYS A 94 10.55 -0.63 -0.65
C CYS A 94 11.79 -1.51 -0.85
N VAL A 95 11.66 -2.68 -1.46
CA VAL A 95 12.79 -3.58 -1.73
C VAL A 95 13.83 -2.90 -2.63
N ARG A 96 13.39 -2.13 -3.62
CA ARG A 96 14.27 -1.34 -4.49
C ARG A 96 14.98 -0.23 -3.70
N PHE A 97 14.26 0.45 -2.80
CA PHE A 97 14.84 1.45 -1.93
C PHE A 97 15.91 0.85 -1.02
N VAL A 98 15.62 -0.28 -0.38
CA VAL A 98 16.57 -1.01 0.49
C VAL A 98 17.81 -1.45 -0.29
N LYS A 99 17.65 -2.05 -1.49
CA LYS A 99 18.80 -2.41 -2.34
C LYS A 99 19.67 -1.21 -2.71
N SER A 100 19.04 -0.10 -3.11
CA SER A 100 19.76 1.15 -3.41
C SER A 100 20.47 1.71 -2.18
N PHE A 101 19.88 1.57 -0.99
CA PHE A 101 20.49 2.03 0.26
C PHE A 101 21.64 1.12 0.69
N GLN A 102 21.52 -0.19 0.45
CA GLN A 102 22.57 -1.16 0.73
C GLN A 102 23.82 -0.90 -0.14
N GLU A 103 23.67 -0.57 -1.42
CA GLU A 103 24.80 -0.13 -2.27
C GLU A 103 25.42 1.21 -1.82
N ILE A 104 24.69 2.04 -1.07
CA ILE A 104 25.21 3.31 -0.50
C ILE A 104 25.83 3.10 0.89
N CYS A 105 25.36 2.12 1.68
CA CYS A 105 25.89 1.81 3.00
C CYS A 105 27.09 0.85 2.99
N ILE A 106 27.13 -0.13 2.07
CA ILE A 106 28.31 -1.00 1.89
C ILE A 106 29.62 -0.23 1.59
N PRO A 107 29.67 0.85 0.79
CA PRO A 107 30.90 1.61 0.59
C PRO A 107 31.35 2.37 1.85
N PHE A 108 30.56 2.42 2.93
CA PHE A 108 30.98 3.02 4.19
C PHE A 108 31.71 2.05 5.13
N THR A 109 31.56 0.73 4.92
CA THR A 109 32.31 -0.30 5.68
C THR A 109 33.72 -0.56 5.14
N HIS A 110 34.01 -0.12 3.91
CA HIS A 110 35.37 -0.02 3.41
C HIS A 110 35.78 1.45 3.44
N GLY A 111 36.61 1.82 4.43
CA GLY A 111 37.24 3.15 4.50
C GLY A 111 37.95 3.54 3.19
N PRO A 112 38.31 4.83 3.04
CA PRO A 112 38.76 5.38 1.77
C PRO A 112 40.06 4.71 1.33
N ARG A 113 39.99 3.78 0.39
CA ARG A 113 41.12 3.49 -0.49
C ARG A 113 40.87 4.20 -1.81
N ALA A 114 41.30 5.46 -1.81
CA ALA A 114 41.83 6.04 -3.03
C ALA A 114 42.92 5.09 -3.56
N ILE A 115 42.74 4.55 -4.76
CA ILE A 115 43.84 4.41 -5.72
C ILE A 115 43.27 4.79 -7.09
N ARG A 116 43.70 5.97 -7.53
CA ARG A 116 43.79 6.39 -8.92
C ARG A 116 44.78 5.44 -9.61
N LEU A 117 44.42 4.78 -10.71
CA LEU A 117 45.38 4.24 -11.67
C LEU A 117 44.76 4.25 -13.07
N VAL A 118 45.32 5.17 -13.88
CA VAL A 118 45.51 5.23 -15.34
C VAL A 118 44.45 4.60 -16.24
#